data_AF-A0A969F5B3-F1
#
_entry.id   AF-A0A969F5B3-F1
#
_cell.length_a   1.000
_cell.length_b   1.000
_cell.length_c   1.000
_cell.angle_alpha   90.00
_cell.angle_beta   90.00
_cell.angle_gamma   90.00
#
_symmetry.space_group_name_H-M   'P 1'
#
loop_
_entity.id
_entity.type
_entity.pdbx_description
1 polymer ?
#
loop_
_entity_poly.entity_id
_entity_poly.type
_entity_poly.pdbx_seq_one_letter_code
_entity_poly.pdbx_strand_id
1 'polypeptide(L)'
;MSIPIQSEHFSKALYLLLDETFDNVNGIYLDKGTSLFETLATISAEEASIPVGGKCATLAAQVKHVAFYLDVLEHNVRTQQFEKVDWSKIWREVTAVPPQNGNQSKQSYAPATTASNNSSTTQPPGPANMKSVAPSP
;
A
#
# COMPACT_ATOMS: atom_id res chain seq x y z
N MET A 1 36.29 7.46 5.97
CA MET A 1 35.08 7.97 6.65
C MET A 1 34.09 8.39 5.58
N SER A 2 32.86 7.85 5.60
CA SER A 2 31.82 8.19 4.63
C SER A 2 31.12 9.48 5.05
N ILE A 3 30.92 10.40 4.10
CA ILE A 3 30.12 11.60 4.31
C ILE A 3 28.65 11.17 4.28
N PRO A 4 27.85 11.44 5.33
CA PRO A 4 26.43 11.11 5.32
C PRO A 4 25.69 11.94 4.27
N ILE A 5 24.79 11.31 3.53
CA ILE A 5 23.91 11.99 2.57
C ILE A 5 22.92 12.85 3.36
N GLN A 6 22.69 14.08 2.91
CA GLN A 6 21.66 14.94 3.49
C GLN A 6 20.28 14.32 3.24
N SER A 7 19.48 14.21 4.30
CA SER A 7 18.15 13.58 4.24
C SER A 7 17.26 14.17 3.14
N GLU A 8 17.29 15.49 2.98
CA GLU A 8 16.51 16.18 1.93
C GLU A 8 16.91 15.73 0.51
N HIS A 9 18.20 15.57 0.24
CA HIS A 9 18.67 15.10 -1.07
C HIS A 9 18.26 13.66 -1.32
N PHE A 10 18.33 12.82 -0.28
CA PHE A 10 17.86 11.44 -0.35
C PHE A 10 16.36 11.35 -0.64
N SER A 11 15.53 12.08 0.10
CA SER A 11 14.07 12.08 -0.12
C SER A 11 13.70 12.59 -1.51
N LYS A 12 14.35 13.67 -1.98
CA LYS A 12 14.13 14.20 -3.34
C LYS A 12 14.48 13.16 -4.41
N ALA A 13 15.65 12.51 -4.28
CA ALA A 13 16.05 11.47 -5.22
C ALA A 13 15.08 10.28 -5.19
N LEU A 14 14.65 9.86 -4.00
CA LEU A 14 13.67 8.77 -3.87
C LEU A 14 12.34 9.11 -4.54
N TYR A 15 11.79 10.30 -4.29
CA TYR A 15 10.53 10.72 -4.93
C TYR A 15 10.67 10.85 -6.44
N LEU A 16 11.80 11.33 -6.94
CA LEU A 16 12.07 11.38 -8.37
C LEU A 16 12.12 9.98 -9.01
N LEU A 17 12.73 9.01 -8.33
CA LEU A 17 12.78 7.63 -8.81
C LEU A 17 11.42 6.92 -8.77
N LEU A 18 10.58 7.24 -7.77
CA LEU A 18 9.21 6.75 -7.69
C LEU A 18 8.32 7.38 -8.76
N ASP A 19 8.48 8.68 -9.02
CA ASP A 19 7.81 9.38 -10.13
C ASP A 19 8.18 8.74 -11.48
N GLU A 20 9.47 8.48 -11.71
CA GLU A 20 9.97 7.70 -12.85
C GLU A 20 9.29 6.33 -12.95
N THR A 21 9.20 5.57 -11.86
CA THR A 21 8.60 4.22 -11.89
C THR A 21 7.13 4.27 -12.30
N PHE A 22 6.36 5.19 -11.70
CA PHE A 22 4.91 5.07 -11.66
C PHE A 22 4.20 6.00 -12.63
N ASP A 23 4.61 7.27 -12.73
CA ASP A 23 3.80 8.31 -13.35
C ASP A 23 4.52 8.95 -14.55
N ASN A 24 5.66 9.62 -14.32
CA ASN A 24 6.34 10.42 -15.34
C ASN A 24 7.78 9.95 -15.58
N VAL A 25 8.09 9.57 -16.82
CA VAL A 25 9.47 9.25 -17.20
C VAL A 25 10.31 10.53 -17.36
N ASN A 26 11.26 10.68 -16.44
CA ASN A 26 12.35 11.64 -16.35
C ASN A 26 13.61 11.18 -17.12
N GLY A 27 13.66 9.92 -17.59
CA GLY A 27 14.76 9.39 -18.41
C GLY A 27 15.97 8.93 -17.59
N ILE A 28 15.72 8.39 -16.41
CA ILE A 28 16.75 7.91 -15.48
C ILE A 28 17.06 6.44 -15.79
N TYR A 29 16.03 5.61 -15.86
CA TYR A 29 16.17 4.19 -16.15
C TYR A 29 15.02 3.61 -16.97
N LEU A 30 13.96 4.37 -17.23
CA LEU A 30 12.88 4.00 -18.14
C LEU A 30 12.99 4.75 -19.46
N ASP A 31 12.51 4.10 -20.52
CA ASP A 31 12.26 4.75 -21.80
C ASP A 31 10.97 5.57 -21.71
N LYS A 32 10.89 6.65 -22.49
CA LYS A 32 9.73 7.55 -22.45
C LYS A 32 8.42 6.80 -22.78
N GLY A 33 7.38 7.03 -21.98
CA GLY A 33 6.07 6.40 -22.19
C GLY A 33 5.96 5.00 -21.59
N THR A 34 6.98 4.55 -20.83
CA THR A 34 7.00 3.21 -20.24
C THR A 34 6.90 3.22 -18.72
N SER A 35 6.42 4.29 -18.08
CA SER A 35 6.08 4.25 -16.66
C SER A 35 4.95 3.22 -16.43
N LEU A 36 4.80 2.76 -15.19
CA LEU A 36 3.79 1.75 -14.87
C LEU A 36 2.37 2.23 -15.21
N PHE A 37 2.01 3.47 -14.91
CA PHE A 37 0.67 3.98 -15.22
C PHE A 37 0.50 4.34 -16.69
N GLU A 38 1.55 4.80 -17.37
CA GLU A 38 1.50 5.00 -18.83
C GLU A 38 1.26 3.67 -19.57
N THR A 39 1.95 2.59 -19.17
CA THR A 39 1.79 1.27 -19.78
C THR A 39 0.42 0.63 -19.49
N LEU A 40 -0.18 0.94 -18.35
CA LEU A 40 -1.52 0.45 -18.00
C LEU A 40 -2.65 1.31 -18.60
N ALA A 41 -2.38 2.55 -19.02
CA ALA A 41 -3.40 3.52 -19.41
C ALA A 41 -4.28 3.08 -20.59
N THR A 42 -3.74 2.23 -21.47
CA THR A 42 -4.46 1.72 -22.65
C THR A 42 -5.13 0.38 -22.42
N ILE A 43 -4.98 -0.23 -21.24
CA ILE A 43 -5.48 -1.58 -20.96
C ILE A 43 -6.86 -1.50 -20.31
N SER A 44 -7.83 -2.20 -20.90
CA SER A 44 -9.18 -2.28 -20.36
C SER A 44 -9.25 -3.17 -19.11
N ALA A 45 -10.32 -3.01 -18.32
CA ALA A 45 -10.56 -3.85 -17.15
C ALA A 45 -10.74 -5.33 -17.56
N GLU A 46 -11.43 -5.56 -18.68
CA GLU A 46 -11.64 -6.88 -19.26
C GLU A 46 -10.31 -7.49 -19.69
N GLU A 47 -9.49 -6.74 -20.42
CA GLU A 47 -8.15 -7.18 -20.86
C GLU A 47 -7.25 -7.51 -19.66
N ALA A 48 -7.25 -6.65 -18.64
CA ALA A 48 -6.49 -6.87 -17.42
C ALA A 48 -6.96 -8.10 -16.62
N SER A 49 -8.18 -8.57 -16.88
CA SER A 49 -8.80 -9.75 -16.25
C SER A 49 -8.56 -11.05 -17.01
N ILE A 50 -7.88 -11.03 -18.16
CA ILE A 50 -7.59 -12.24 -18.93
C ILE A 50 -6.39 -12.99 -18.31
N PRO A 51 -6.52 -14.29 -17.99
CA PRO A 51 -5.39 -15.10 -17.55
C PRO A 51 -4.35 -15.28 -18.66
N VAL A 52 -3.10 -14.92 -18.38
CA VAL A 52 -2.02 -15.11 -19.35
C VAL A 52 -1.76 -16.61 -19.51
N GLY A 53 -1.82 -17.14 -20.73
CA GLY A 53 -1.60 -18.57 -20.99
C GLY A 53 -2.61 -19.55 -20.37
N GLY A 54 -3.81 -19.06 -19.98
CA GLY A 54 -4.91 -19.88 -19.47
C GLY A 54 -4.74 -20.49 -18.08
N LYS A 55 -3.54 -20.43 -17.50
CA LYS A 55 -3.22 -20.94 -16.14
C LYS A 55 -2.41 -19.96 -15.28
N CYS A 56 -1.91 -18.85 -15.83
CA CYS A 56 -1.17 -17.85 -15.05
C CYS A 56 -2.11 -16.79 -14.48
N ALA A 57 -1.62 -16.04 -13.49
CA ALA A 57 -2.34 -14.92 -12.91
C ALA A 57 -2.63 -13.82 -13.95
N THR A 58 -3.64 -13.01 -13.66
CA THR A 58 -4.06 -11.91 -14.54
C THR A 58 -3.16 -10.69 -14.37
N LEU A 59 -3.17 -9.79 -15.34
CA LEU A 59 -2.49 -8.49 -15.19
C LEU A 59 -3.02 -7.73 -13.97
N ALA A 60 -4.33 -7.81 -13.71
CA ALA A 60 -4.93 -7.24 -12.51
C ALA A 60 -4.32 -7.78 -11.22
N ALA A 61 -4.03 -9.09 -11.15
CA ALA A 61 -3.36 -9.69 -10.02
C ALA A 61 -1.91 -9.18 -9.87
N GLN A 62 -1.19 -9.00 -10.98
CA GLN A 62 0.16 -8.42 -10.97
C GLN A 62 0.16 -6.99 -10.42
N VAL A 63 -0.71 -6.12 -10.94
CA VAL A 63 -0.80 -4.73 -10.48
C VAL A 63 -1.19 -4.67 -9.00
N LYS A 64 -2.12 -5.52 -8.55
CA LYS A 64 -2.49 -5.58 -7.14
C LYS A 64 -1.36 -6.11 -6.26
N HIS A 65 -0.50 -7.00 -6.77
CA HIS A 65 0.66 -7.52 -6.04
C HIS A 65 1.73 -6.45 -5.84
N VAL A 66 1.96 -5.58 -6.84
CA VAL A 66 2.84 -4.41 -6.71
C VAL A 66 2.33 -3.46 -5.60
N ALA A 67 1.05 -3.12 -5.61
CA ALA A 67 0.46 -2.29 -4.56
C ALA A 67 0.59 -2.94 -3.18
N PHE A 68 0.29 -4.24 -3.07
CA PHE A 68 0.45 -4.99 -1.82
C PHE A 68 1.90 -4.99 -1.30
N TYR A 69 2.89 -5.05 -2.19
CA TYR A 69 4.30 -4.97 -1.80
C TYR A 69 4.64 -3.61 -1.19
N LEU A 70 4.13 -2.52 -1.77
CA LEU A 70 4.33 -1.17 -1.25
C LEU A 70 3.67 -0.98 0.12
N ASP A 71 2.48 -1.56 0.34
CA ASP A 71 1.78 -1.51 1.64
C ASP A 71 2.59 -2.17 2.74
N VAL A 72 3.13 -3.36 2.45
CA VAL A 72 4.00 -4.09 3.37
C VAL A 72 5.28 -3.31 3.65
N LEU A 73 5.91 -2.75 2.61
CA LEU A 73 7.11 -1.95 2.76
C LEU A 73 6.85 -0.70 3.62
N GLU A 74 5.77 0.04 3.35
CA GLU A 74 5.37 1.20 4.12
C GLU A 74 5.15 0.84 5.59
N HIS A 75 4.36 -0.22 5.85
CA HIS A 75 4.10 -0.70 7.19
C HIS A 75 5.41 -1.00 7.93
N ASN A 76 6.28 -1.81 7.34
CA ASN A 76 7.55 -2.20 7.93
C ASN A 76 8.45 -1.00 8.23
N VAL A 77 8.53 -0.03 7.31
CA VAL A 77 9.33 1.19 7.50
C VAL A 77 8.78 2.04 8.65
N ARG A 78 7.46 2.16 8.77
CA ARG A 78 6.82 2.98 9.82
C ARG A 78 6.87 2.34 11.19
N THR A 79 6.58 1.05 11.28
CA THR A 79 6.42 0.34 12.57
C THR A 79 7.70 -0.35 13.01
N GLN A 80 8.65 -0.58 12.11
CA GLN A 80 9.83 -1.42 12.31
C GLN A 80 9.46 -2.86 12.71
N GLN A 81 8.26 -3.30 12.38
CA GLN A 81 7.78 -4.67 12.60
C GLN A 81 7.86 -5.44 11.28
N PHE A 82 8.46 -6.64 11.32
CA PHE A 82 8.69 -7.47 10.14
C PHE A 82 7.98 -8.80 10.31
N GLU A 83 6.66 -8.75 10.19
CA GLU A 83 5.82 -9.94 10.34
C GLU A 83 5.90 -10.87 9.13
N LYS A 84 5.46 -12.12 9.30
CA LYS A 84 5.37 -13.07 8.20
C LYS A 84 4.23 -12.66 7.26
N VAL A 85 4.58 -12.32 6.02
CA VAL A 85 3.62 -11.92 4.98
C VAL A 85 3.28 -13.09 4.08
N ASP A 86 1.99 -13.29 3.80
CA ASP A 86 1.54 -14.23 2.76
C ASP A 86 1.64 -13.58 1.37
N TRP A 87 2.82 -13.68 0.77
CA TRP A 87 3.09 -13.18 -0.58
C TRP A 87 2.27 -13.85 -1.68
N SER A 88 1.67 -15.01 -1.39
CA SER A 88 0.84 -15.74 -2.35
C SER A 88 -0.63 -15.33 -2.33
N LYS A 89 -1.05 -14.49 -1.37
CA LYS A 89 -2.43 -14.07 -1.17
C LYS A 89 -3.08 -13.52 -2.45
N ILE A 90 -2.46 -12.50 -3.04
CA ILE A 90 -3.02 -11.80 -4.21
C ILE A 90 -3.18 -12.74 -5.40
N TRP A 91 -2.21 -13.63 -5.64
CA TRP A 91 -2.25 -14.59 -6.74
C TRP A 91 -3.39 -15.60 -6.64
N ARG A 92 -3.88 -15.87 -5.43
CA ARG A 92 -5.02 -16.77 -5.19
C ARG A 92 -6.36 -16.03 -5.20
N GLU A 93 -6.39 -14.80 -4.70
CA GLU A 93 -7.63 -14.06 -4.44
C GLU A 93 -8.04 -13.13 -5.59
N VAL A 94 -7.10 -12.64 -6.40
CA VAL A 94 -7.38 -11.68 -7.48
C VAL A 94 -7.41 -12.40 -8.82
N THR A 95 -8.61 -12.54 -9.38
CA THR A 95 -8.84 -13.21 -10.67
C THR A 95 -9.36 -12.28 -11.74
N ALA A 96 -9.92 -11.12 -11.39
CA ALA A 96 -10.46 -10.14 -12.33
C ALA A 96 -10.55 -8.75 -11.70
N VAL A 97 -10.73 -7.74 -12.54
CA VAL A 97 -11.13 -6.39 -12.14
C VAL A 97 -12.64 -6.39 -11.94
N PRO A 98 -13.17 -6.03 -10.75
CA PRO A 98 -14.60 -5.94 -10.55
C PRO A 98 -15.20 -4.82 -11.43
N PRO A 99 -16.42 -5.00 -11.96
CA PRO A 99 -17.08 -3.98 -12.77
C PRO A 99 -17.28 -2.72 -11.92
N GLN A 100 -16.70 -1.61 -12.37
CA GLN A 100 -16.71 -0.34 -11.65
C GLN A 100 -17.56 0.68 -12.41
N ASN A 101 -18.60 1.22 -11.77
CA ASN A 101 -19.32 2.36 -12.31
C ASN A 101 -18.41 3.59 -12.28
N GLY A 102 -18.10 4.15 -13.47
CA GLY A 102 -17.58 5.50 -13.74
C GLY A 102 -16.54 6.12 -12.78
N ASN A 103 -15.33 6.33 -13.30
CA ASN A 103 -14.26 7.22 -12.77
C ASN A 103 -13.37 6.73 -11.61
N GLN A 104 -13.24 5.41 -11.38
CA GLN A 104 -12.38 4.90 -10.30
C GLN A 104 -11.29 3.90 -10.72
N SER A 105 -10.97 3.80 -12.01
CA SER A 105 -9.97 2.83 -12.52
C SER A 105 -8.58 2.94 -11.88
N LYS A 106 -8.20 4.13 -11.38
CA LYS A 106 -6.93 4.33 -10.66
C LYS A 106 -7.00 3.98 -9.17
N GLN A 107 -8.20 3.94 -8.58
CA GLN A 107 -8.38 3.88 -7.13
C GLN A 107 -8.74 2.48 -6.62
N SER A 108 -9.25 1.59 -7.49
CA SER A 108 -9.48 0.17 -7.15
C SER A 108 -8.17 -0.62 -6.88
N TYR A 109 -7.04 -0.11 -7.37
CA TYR A 109 -5.71 -0.64 -7.06
C TYR A 109 -4.99 0.07 -5.92
N ALA A 110 -5.58 1.13 -5.35
CA ALA A 110 -5.02 1.77 -4.18
C ALA A 110 -4.87 0.75 -3.03
N PRO A 111 -3.85 0.94 -2.18
CA PRO A 111 -3.74 0.22 -0.91
C PRO A 111 -5.10 0.15 -0.23
N ALA A 112 -5.50 -1.03 0.21
CA ALA A 112 -6.53 -1.06 1.22
C ALA A 112 -5.92 -0.39 2.44
N THR A 113 -6.20 0.90 2.66
CA THR A 113 -6.07 1.49 3.98
C THR A 113 -6.80 0.54 4.89
N THR A 114 -6.03 -0.25 5.64
CA THR A 114 -6.56 -1.18 6.61
C THR A 114 -7.23 -0.28 7.63
N ALA A 115 -8.53 -0.13 7.50
CA ALA A 115 -9.38 0.30 8.58
C ALA A 115 -9.17 -0.74 9.67
N SER A 116 -8.24 -0.45 10.58
CA SER A 116 -8.04 -1.17 11.82
C SER A 116 -9.31 -0.97 12.66
N ASN A 117 -10.32 -1.78 12.37
CA ASN A 117 -11.48 -1.99 13.23
C ASN A 117 -11.04 -2.77 14.47
N ASN A 118 -10.32 -2.11 15.37
CA ASN A 118 -10.19 -2.55 16.75
C ASN A 118 -11.19 -1.76 17.60
N SER A 119 -12.47 -2.10 17.45
CA SER A 119 -13.49 -1.81 18.46
C SER A 119 -13.26 -2.77 19.63
N SER A 120 -12.25 -2.47 20.45
CA SER A 120 -12.19 -2.97 21.83
C SER A 120 -12.56 -1.80 22.72
N THR A 121 -13.79 -1.85 23.23
CA THR A 121 -14.27 -1.03 24.32
C THR A 121 -13.39 -1.26 25.54
N THR A 122 -12.30 -0.51 25.68
CA THR A 122 -11.69 -0.25 26.99
C THR A 122 -12.40 0.94 27.59
N GLN A 123 -13.35 0.63 28.47
CA GLN A 123 -13.89 1.55 29.47
C GLN A 123 -12.74 2.34 30.13
N PRO A 124 -12.86 3.66 30.31
CA PRO A 124 -11.89 4.41 31.09
C PRO A 124 -11.90 3.88 32.54
N PRO A 125 -10.74 3.78 33.21
CA PRO A 125 -10.73 3.46 34.64
C PRO A 125 -11.53 4.54 35.37
N GLY A 126 -12.58 4.09 36.07
CA GLY A 126 -13.39 4.95 36.94
C GLY A 126 -12.53 5.62 38.02
N PRO A 127 -12.97 6.76 38.56
CA PRO A 127 -12.17 7.55 39.48
C PRO A 127 -11.76 6.73 40.71
N ALA A 128 -10.47 6.79 41.02
CA ALA A 128 -9.87 6.16 42.19
C ALA A 128 -10.58 6.60 43.48
N ASN A 129 -11.01 5.61 44.25
CA ASN A 129 -11.69 5.77 45.53
C ASN A 129 -10.67 6.25 46.58
N MET A 130 -10.50 7.57 46.72
CA MET A 130 -9.77 8.18 47.84
C MET A 130 -10.61 7.98 49.11
N LYS A 131 -10.16 7.07 49.98
CA LYS A 131 -10.69 6.90 51.34
C LYS A 131 -10.56 8.22 52.10
N SER A 132 -11.70 8.88 52.32
CA SER A 132 -11.84 9.94 53.31
C SER A 132 -11.80 9.31 54.70
N VAL A 133 -10.70 9.52 55.43
CA VAL A 133 -10.64 9.31 56.88
C VAL A 133 -11.41 10.44 57.53
N ALA A 134 -12.59 10.13 58.08
CA ALA A 134 -13.29 11.01 59.01
C ALA A 134 -12.78 10.74 60.44
N PRO A 135 -12.60 11.78 61.29
CA PRO A 135 -12.36 11.58 62.71
C PRO A 135 -13.69 11.34 63.44
N SER A 136 -13.71 10.36 64.35
CA SER A 136 -14.80 10.15 65.30
C SER A 136 -14.49 10.85 66.64
N PRO A 137 -15.53 11.21 67.42
CA PRO A 137 -15.43 12.06 68.62
C PRO A 137 -14.73 11.41 69.81
#